data_AF-A0A9P8IS37-F1
#
_entry.id   AF-A0A9P8IS37-F1
#
_cell.length_a   1.000
_cell.length_b   1.000
_cell.length_c   1.000
_cell.angle_alpha   90.00
_cell.angle_beta   90.00
_cell.angle_gamma   90.00
#
_symmetry.space_group_name_H-M   'P 1'
#
loop_
_entity.id
_entity.type
_entity.pdbx_description
1 polymer ?
#
loop_
_entity_poly.entity_id
_entity_poly.type
_entity_poly.pdbx_seq_one_letter_code
_entity_poly.pdbx_strand_id
1 'polypeptide(L)'
;MVAAMLSDKRFAEIKKAVGNPFDNGDPFGMSPDEYLAKLDFETGSDDVLDQYLQKASGMHSKPVRASAEKWLKELTAIDFNNISDISNHRFALTVEKVDRFKLGNHGEDTFAVLTYPGAIVPDELSPERKYSGDYYPHTAFISLRMGEVSHSHLDPESSKAATLASPGQPPYLVLPIGQVQKKPKGETDDEFENTDYVLVIDAITTSHPVWLIYDRNAEDDLGEPQNIHPDEQPLVFKELGKNFDAVQVFPSIQKWFDYYNNLDFTQMLKSMQETGITGPIKAKEIAISEAKKLLLE
;
A
#
# COMPACT_ATOMS: atom_id res chain seq x y z
N MET A 1 45.95 -29.06 8.23
CA MET A 1 44.74 -29.23 7.42
C MET A 1 44.80 -28.13 6.37
N VAL A 2 45.06 -28.49 5.12
CA VAL A 2 45.32 -27.53 4.03
C VAL A 2 43.97 -26.92 3.64
N ALA A 3 43.79 -25.62 3.91
CA ALA A 3 42.66 -24.87 3.37
C ALA A 3 42.72 -25.01 1.83
N ALA A 4 41.69 -25.60 1.25
CA ALA A 4 41.59 -25.75 -0.19
C ALA A 4 41.49 -24.35 -0.79
N MET A 5 42.56 -23.88 -1.43
CA MET A 5 42.52 -22.62 -2.18
C MET A 5 41.43 -22.72 -3.24
N LEU A 6 40.51 -21.76 -3.22
CA LEU A 6 39.47 -21.61 -4.23
C LEU A 6 40.13 -21.47 -5.61
N SER A 7 39.65 -22.24 -6.59
CA SER A 7 40.18 -22.15 -7.95
C SER A 7 39.87 -20.78 -8.57
N ASP A 8 40.78 -20.23 -9.38
CA ASP A 8 40.63 -18.95 -10.10
C ASP A 8 39.30 -18.82 -10.84
N LYS A 9 38.78 -19.94 -11.36
CA LYS A 9 37.48 -20.00 -12.05
C LYS A 9 36.31 -19.65 -11.13
N ARG A 10 36.33 -20.13 -9.88
CA ARG A 10 35.27 -19.91 -8.90
C ARG A 10 35.34 -18.49 -8.33
N PHE A 11 36.54 -17.93 -8.19
CA PHE A 11 36.74 -16.52 -7.88
C PHE A 11 36.18 -15.59 -8.97
N ALA A 12 36.43 -15.92 -10.25
CA ALA A 12 35.90 -15.16 -11.39
C ALA A 12 34.36 -15.23 -11.48
N GLU A 13 33.76 -16.37 -11.15
CA GLU A 13 32.29 -16.54 -11.09
C GLU A 13 31.66 -15.67 -9.98
N ILE A 14 32.25 -15.64 -8.78
CA ILE A 14 31.79 -14.80 -7.66
C ILE A 14 31.89 -13.32 -8.03
N LYS A 15 33.03 -12.88 -8.58
CA LYS A 15 33.23 -11.50 -9.03
C LYS A 15 32.21 -11.07 -10.10
N LYS A 16 31.83 -11.99 -10.99
CA LYS A 16 30.81 -11.73 -12.01
C LYS A 16 29.40 -11.66 -11.43
N ALA A 17 29.10 -12.45 -10.40
CA ALA A 17 27.77 -12.50 -9.79
C ALA A 17 27.47 -11.31 -8.87
N VAL A 18 28.47 -10.82 -8.12
CA VAL A 18 28.33 -9.71 -7.17
C VAL A 18 28.39 -8.34 -7.87
N GLY A 19 28.86 -8.29 -9.12
CA GLY A 19 29.09 -7.04 -9.84
C GLY A 19 30.31 -6.27 -9.29
N ASN A 20 30.68 -5.16 -9.93
CA ASN A 20 31.72 -4.28 -9.41
C ASN A 20 31.07 -3.26 -8.47
N PRO A 21 31.26 -3.33 -7.14
CA PRO A 21 30.60 -2.42 -6.20
C PRO A 21 31.02 -0.95 -6.38
N PHE A 22 32.02 -0.69 -7.21
CA PHE A 22 32.56 0.63 -7.51
C PHE A 22 31.96 1.30 -8.76
N ASP A 23 31.06 0.63 -9.50
CA ASP A 23 30.47 1.19 -10.73
C ASP A 23 29.48 2.35 -10.46
N ASN A 24 29.02 2.54 -9.21
CA ASN A 24 28.09 3.61 -8.80
C ASN A 24 28.62 4.56 -7.70
N GLY A 25 29.94 4.64 -7.53
CA GLY A 25 30.57 5.42 -6.45
C GLY A 25 30.71 4.61 -5.17
N ASP A 26 31.86 4.78 -4.51
CA ASP A 26 32.39 3.95 -3.42
C ASP A 26 31.42 3.80 -2.22
N PRO A 27 30.73 2.65 -2.07
CA PRO A 27 29.81 2.42 -0.95
C PRO A 27 30.55 1.99 0.33
N PHE A 28 31.85 1.70 0.25
CA PHE A 28 32.59 1.01 1.31
C PHE A 28 33.81 1.79 1.82
N GLY A 29 34.14 2.93 1.21
CA GLY A 29 35.28 3.78 1.60
C GLY A 29 36.63 3.09 1.40
N MET A 30 36.70 2.11 0.49
CA MET A 30 37.82 1.20 0.31
C MET A 30 38.22 1.16 -1.16
N SER A 31 39.52 1.17 -1.44
CA SER A 31 40.00 1.10 -2.83
C SER A 31 39.72 -0.27 -3.46
N PRO A 32 39.57 -0.36 -4.80
CA PRO A 32 39.35 -1.63 -5.49
C PRO A 32 40.42 -2.70 -5.17
N ASP A 33 41.67 -2.30 -4.98
CA ASP A 33 42.78 -3.20 -4.65
C ASP A 33 42.67 -3.74 -3.21
N GLU A 34 42.25 -2.90 -2.26
CA GLU A 34 41.98 -3.33 -0.88
C GLU A 34 40.78 -4.27 -0.79
N TYR A 35 39.74 -4.04 -1.60
CA TYR A 35 38.59 -4.93 -1.69
C TYR A 35 38.99 -6.31 -2.24
N LEU A 36 39.77 -6.35 -3.32
CA LEU A 36 40.24 -7.60 -3.91
C LEU A 36 41.18 -8.37 -2.96
N ALA A 37 42.08 -7.67 -2.25
CA ALA A 37 42.95 -8.29 -1.25
C ALA A 37 42.17 -8.87 -0.07
N LYS A 38 41.09 -8.20 0.36
CA LYS A 38 40.22 -8.69 1.44
C LYS A 38 39.37 -9.87 1.00
N LEU A 39 38.84 -9.83 -0.22
CA LEU A 39 38.11 -10.96 -0.82
C LEU A 39 39.02 -12.19 -0.95
N ASP A 40 40.27 -12.01 -1.38
CA ASP A 40 41.26 -13.10 -1.49
C ASP A 40 41.62 -13.70 -0.11
N PHE A 41 41.75 -12.84 0.91
CA PHE A 41 41.96 -13.29 2.30
C PHE A 41 40.75 -14.07 2.86
N GLU A 42 39.53 -13.60 2.61
CA GLU A 42 38.30 -14.19 3.16
C GLU A 42 37.78 -15.40 2.36
N THR A 43 38.21 -15.57 1.10
CA THR A 43 37.97 -16.77 0.29
C THR A 43 38.88 -17.97 0.65
N GLY A 44 39.78 -17.83 1.61
CA GLY A 44 40.56 -18.96 2.14
C GLY A 44 39.77 -19.94 3.02
N SER A 45 38.53 -19.59 3.39
CA SER A 45 37.65 -20.39 4.24
C SER A 45 36.18 -20.13 3.89
N ASP A 46 35.45 -21.17 3.48
CA ASP A 46 34.05 -21.05 3.03
C ASP A 46 33.14 -20.37 4.08
N ASP A 47 33.33 -20.63 5.37
CA ASP A 47 32.55 -20.01 6.46
C ASP A 47 32.76 -18.47 6.57
N VAL A 48 33.94 -17.99 6.20
CA VAL A 48 34.29 -16.56 6.24
C VAL A 48 33.79 -15.86 4.98
N LEU A 49 33.88 -16.55 3.84
CA LEU A 49 33.32 -16.10 2.57
C LEU A 49 31.80 -15.91 2.64
N ASP A 50 31.08 -16.83 3.26
CA ASP A 50 29.61 -16.71 3.41
C ASP A 50 29.23 -15.53 4.31
N GLN A 51 29.96 -15.30 5.41
CA GLN A 51 29.75 -14.11 6.25
C GLN A 51 30.07 -12.81 5.52
N TYR A 52 31.15 -12.78 4.73
CA TYR A 52 31.53 -11.63 3.93
C TYR A 52 30.46 -11.32 2.87
N LEU A 53 30.00 -12.33 2.15
CA LEU A 53 28.96 -12.21 1.12
C LEU A 53 27.61 -11.79 1.74
N GLN A 54 27.24 -12.31 2.91
CA GLN A 54 26.04 -11.86 3.64
C GLN A 54 26.14 -10.38 4.05
N LYS A 55 27.32 -9.92 4.46
CA LYS A 55 27.57 -8.55 4.88
C LYS A 55 27.66 -7.58 3.69
N ALA A 56 28.26 -8.01 2.60
CA ALA A 56 28.41 -7.25 1.36
C ALA A 56 27.11 -7.18 0.53
N SER A 57 26.28 -8.23 0.57
CA SER A 57 24.96 -8.26 -0.07
C SER A 57 23.86 -7.51 0.72
N GLY A 58 24.19 -6.97 1.90
CA GLY A 58 23.24 -6.21 2.70
C GLY A 58 22.05 -7.02 3.23
N MET A 59 22.09 -8.36 3.20
CA MET A 59 20.94 -9.21 3.55
C MET A 59 20.56 -9.19 5.05
N HIS A 60 21.31 -8.48 5.90
CA HIS A 60 21.02 -8.35 7.34
C HIS A 60 20.94 -6.92 7.89
N SER A 61 20.92 -5.88 7.06
CA SER A 61 20.18 -4.69 7.52
C SER A 61 18.71 -5.01 7.28
N LYS A 62 17.91 -5.14 8.36
CA LYS A 62 16.46 -4.95 8.18
C LYS A 62 16.34 -3.64 7.39
N PRO A 63 15.68 -3.63 6.22
CA PRO A 63 15.54 -2.41 5.44
C PRO A 63 15.03 -1.35 6.40
N VAL A 64 15.78 -0.25 6.54
CA VAL A 64 15.42 0.84 7.44
C VAL A 64 14.09 1.35 6.93
N ARG A 65 13.02 1.00 7.64
CA ARG A 65 11.68 1.40 7.26
C ARG A 65 11.61 2.92 7.29
N ALA A 66 11.06 3.50 6.22
CA ALA A 66 10.76 4.92 6.24
C ALA A 66 9.66 5.20 7.28
N SER A 67 9.82 6.30 8.02
CA SER A 67 8.84 6.69 9.03
C SER A 67 7.50 7.03 8.38
N ALA A 68 6.42 6.41 8.85
CA ALA A 68 5.05 6.70 8.42
C ALA A 68 4.68 8.18 8.59
N GLU A 69 5.11 8.81 9.69
CA GLU A 69 4.87 10.24 9.91
C GLU A 69 5.57 11.12 8.86
N LYS A 70 6.82 10.79 8.52
CA LYS A 70 7.57 11.49 7.48
C LYS A 70 6.89 11.33 6.13
N TRP A 71 6.47 10.11 5.79
CA TRP A 71 5.75 9.83 4.55
C TRP A 71 4.44 10.63 4.48
N LEU A 72 3.64 10.62 5.56
CA LEU A 72 2.38 11.35 5.62
C LEU A 72 2.60 12.86 5.45
N LYS A 73 3.68 13.41 6.02
CA LYS A 73 4.06 14.80 5.80
C LYS A 73 4.39 15.08 4.33
N GLU A 74 5.13 14.21 3.66
CA GLU A 74 5.42 14.38 2.24
C GLU A 74 4.13 14.34 1.41
N LEU A 75 3.23 13.40 1.69
CA LEU A 75 1.93 13.29 1.05
C LEU A 75 1.10 14.58 1.14
N THR A 76 1.10 15.25 2.31
CA THR A 76 0.37 16.53 2.50
C THR A 76 0.88 17.67 1.62
N ALA A 77 2.08 17.57 1.07
CA ALA A 77 2.70 18.60 0.24
C ALA A 77 2.63 18.29 -1.27
N ILE A 78 2.14 17.12 -1.66
CA ILE A 78 2.05 16.71 -3.06
C ILE A 78 0.86 17.39 -3.74
N ASP A 79 1.07 17.82 -4.99
CA ASP A 79 -0.02 18.20 -5.89
C ASP A 79 -0.67 16.94 -6.46
N PHE A 80 -1.91 16.64 -6.04
CA PHE A 80 -2.66 15.49 -6.52
C PHE A 80 -3.00 15.57 -8.01
N ASN A 81 -2.91 16.75 -8.64
CA ASN A 81 -3.05 16.90 -10.10
C ASN A 81 -1.78 16.50 -10.85
N ASN A 82 -0.63 16.44 -10.17
CA ASN A 82 0.62 15.94 -10.73
C ASN A 82 0.71 14.42 -10.55
N ILE A 83 0.18 13.71 -11.54
CA ILE A 83 0.19 12.24 -11.60
C ILE A 83 1.59 11.63 -11.41
N SER A 84 2.62 12.27 -11.94
CA SER A 84 3.99 11.75 -11.81
C SER A 84 4.43 11.75 -10.35
N ASP A 85 4.13 12.82 -9.60
CA ASP A 85 4.50 12.94 -8.20
C ASP A 85 3.73 11.92 -7.34
N ILE A 86 2.41 11.78 -7.57
CA ILE A 86 1.61 10.76 -6.87
C ILE A 86 2.07 9.34 -7.20
N SER A 87 2.38 9.05 -8.47
CA SER A 87 2.84 7.73 -8.90
C SER A 87 4.19 7.40 -8.26
N ASN A 88 5.12 8.35 -8.23
CA ASN A 88 6.41 8.19 -7.55
C ASN A 88 6.23 7.98 -6.04
N HIS A 89 5.34 8.74 -5.42
CA HIS A 89 5.09 8.65 -3.99
C HIS A 89 4.44 7.31 -3.60
N ARG A 90 3.51 6.80 -4.42
CA ARG A 90 2.96 5.44 -4.24
C ARG A 90 4.00 4.37 -4.50
N PHE A 91 4.85 4.54 -5.51
CA PHE A 91 5.94 3.59 -5.78
C PHE A 91 6.89 3.52 -4.57
N ALA A 92 7.19 4.65 -3.94
CA ALA A 92 8.01 4.72 -2.72
C ALA A 92 7.39 3.91 -1.56
N LEU A 93 6.06 3.87 -1.38
CA LEU A 93 5.41 2.99 -0.39
C LEU A 93 5.82 1.53 -0.55
N THR A 94 6.00 1.07 -1.79
CA THR A 94 6.34 -0.34 -2.09
C THR A 94 7.83 -0.62 -1.86
N VAL A 95 8.70 0.33 -2.23
CA VAL A 95 10.16 0.15 -2.19
C VAL A 95 10.75 0.43 -0.81
N GLU A 96 10.30 1.49 -0.15
CA GLU A 96 10.91 1.98 1.10
C GLU A 96 10.41 1.25 2.36
N LYS A 97 9.43 0.33 2.22
CA LYS A 97 8.85 -0.45 3.30
C LYS A 97 8.48 0.44 4.50
N VAL A 98 7.59 1.39 4.26
CA VAL A 98 7.15 2.38 5.27
C VAL A 98 6.55 1.67 6.50
N ASP A 99 6.79 2.24 7.69
CA ASP A 99 6.14 1.78 8.92
C ASP A 99 4.61 1.81 8.80
N ARG A 100 3.93 1.05 9.66
CA ARG A 100 2.47 1.06 9.68
C ARG A 100 1.96 2.44 10.09
N PHE A 101 0.94 2.94 9.39
CA PHE A 101 0.26 4.15 9.82
C PHE A 101 -0.61 3.87 11.03
N LYS A 102 -0.41 4.57 12.14
CA LYS A 102 -1.27 4.43 13.31
C LYS A 102 -2.65 5.01 12.99
N LEU A 103 -3.72 4.30 13.35
CA LEU A 103 -5.10 4.82 13.34
C LEU A 103 -5.62 5.07 14.76
N GLY A 104 -5.01 4.44 15.76
CA GLY A 104 -5.27 4.68 17.17
C GLY A 104 -5.58 3.39 17.92
N ASN A 105 -5.85 3.54 19.22
CA ASN A 105 -6.26 2.45 20.08
C ASN A 105 -7.72 2.66 20.49
N HIS A 106 -8.47 1.57 20.58
CA HIS A 106 -9.82 1.59 21.11
C HIS A 106 -10.04 0.43 22.08
N GLY A 107 -10.23 0.77 23.37
CA GLY A 107 -10.36 -0.21 24.43
C GLY A 107 -9.12 -1.10 24.51
N GLU A 108 -9.25 -2.34 24.02
CA GLU A 108 -8.21 -3.35 23.99
C GLU A 108 -7.64 -3.60 22.59
N ASP A 109 -8.17 -2.95 21.55
CA ASP A 109 -7.73 -3.18 20.17
C ASP A 109 -6.84 -2.01 19.69
N THR A 110 -5.76 -2.32 19.00
CA THR A 110 -4.93 -1.34 18.27
C THR A 110 -5.18 -1.47 16.78
N PHE A 111 -5.39 -0.35 16.11
CA PHE A 111 -5.59 -0.28 14.66
C PHE A 111 -4.46 0.47 13.98
N ALA A 112 -3.96 -0.12 12.90
CA ALA A 112 -2.93 0.48 12.07
C ALA A 112 -3.11 0.08 10.60
N VAL A 113 -2.41 0.74 9.68
CA VAL A 113 -2.46 0.43 8.25
C VAL A 113 -1.11 -0.09 7.81
N LEU A 114 -1.09 -1.31 7.28
CA LEU A 114 0.06 -1.85 6.58
C LEU A 114 0.06 -1.35 5.14
N THR A 115 1.14 -0.71 4.73
CA THR A 115 1.27 -0.15 3.38
C THR A 115 1.24 -1.27 2.35
N TYR A 116 0.16 -1.31 1.58
CA TYR A 116 -0.01 -2.26 0.49
C TYR A 116 -0.89 -1.59 -0.58
N PRO A 117 -0.29 -0.82 -1.50
CA PRO A 117 -1.07 -0.02 -2.46
C PRO A 117 -1.87 -0.83 -3.49
N GLY A 118 -1.74 -2.16 -3.48
CA GLY A 118 -2.56 -3.12 -4.23
C GLY A 118 -3.59 -3.85 -3.35
N ALA A 119 -3.87 -3.33 -2.16
CA ALA A 119 -4.78 -3.92 -1.16
C ALA A 119 -6.23 -4.00 -1.61
N ILE A 120 -6.68 -3.08 -2.48
CA ILE A 120 -8.04 -3.10 -3.00
C ILE A 120 -8.06 -3.82 -4.36
N VAL A 121 -8.78 -4.93 -4.43
CA VAL A 121 -8.86 -5.80 -5.61
C VAL A 121 -9.94 -5.29 -6.58
N PRO A 122 -9.59 -4.91 -7.82
CA PRO A 122 -10.58 -4.50 -8.82
C PRO A 122 -11.47 -5.66 -9.28
N ASP A 123 -12.75 -5.40 -9.52
CA ASP A 123 -13.78 -6.42 -9.83
C ASP A 123 -13.45 -7.31 -11.04
N GLU A 124 -12.77 -6.78 -12.06
CA GLU A 124 -12.15 -7.53 -13.17
C GLU A 124 -11.52 -6.54 -14.16
N LEU A 125 -10.41 -6.94 -14.80
CA LEU A 125 -9.92 -6.27 -16.01
C LEU A 125 -10.96 -6.51 -17.13
N SER A 126 -11.74 -5.48 -17.47
CA SER A 126 -12.73 -5.56 -18.55
C SER A 126 -12.12 -6.27 -19.79
N PRO A 127 -12.76 -7.29 -20.36
CA PRO A 127 -12.16 -8.14 -21.41
C PRO A 127 -11.73 -7.37 -22.67
N GLU A 128 -12.31 -6.20 -22.93
CA GLU A 128 -11.89 -5.27 -24.00
C GLU A 128 -10.43 -4.76 -23.84
N ARG A 129 -9.86 -4.85 -22.62
CA ARG A 129 -8.51 -4.36 -22.28
C ARG A 129 -7.39 -5.25 -22.78
N LYS A 130 -7.65 -6.53 -23.13
CA LYS A 130 -6.57 -7.47 -23.51
C LYS A 130 -5.94 -7.19 -24.89
N TYR A 131 -6.48 -6.25 -25.68
CA TYR A 131 -6.09 -6.11 -27.09
C TYR A 131 -5.97 -4.69 -27.66
N SER A 132 -6.08 -3.61 -26.86
CA SER A 132 -5.76 -2.26 -27.36
C SER A 132 -4.32 -1.88 -27.03
N GLY A 133 -3.53 -1.55 -28.05
CA GLY A 133 -2.09 -1.26 -27.92
C GLY A 133 -1.73 -0.01 -27.12
N ASP A 134 -2.72 0.76 -26.64
CA ASP A 134 -2.55 2.06 -25.98
C ASP A 134 -2.97 2.07 -24.50
N TYR A 135 -3.39 0.94 -23.93
CA TYR A 135 -3.77 0.88 -22.51
C TYR A 135 -2.54 0.73 -21.60
N TYR A 136 -2.16 1.83 -20.95
CA TYR A 136 -1.23 1.82 -19.82
C TYR A 136 -2.02 2.08 -18.53
N PRO A 137 -2.18 1.06 -17.65
CA PRO A 137 -2.93 1.23 -16.42
C PRO A 137 -2.27 2.29 -15.53
N HIS A 138 -3.09 3.12 -14.90
CA HIS A 138 -2.60 4.06 -13.91
C HIS A 138 -2.29 3.30 -12.63
N THR A 139 -1.01 3.12 -12.33
CA THR A 139 -0.59 2.31 -11.18
C THR A 139 -0.97 2.91 -9.83
N ALA A 140 -1.29 4.22 -9.78
CA ALA A 140 -1.61 4.90 -8.53
C ALA A 140 -3.08 5.06 -8.12
N PHE A 141 -4.01 5.17 -9.07
CA PHE A 141 -5.40 5.52 -8.75
C PHE A 141 -6.34 4.41 -9.18
N ILE A 142 -7.40 4.25 -8.40
CA ILE A 142 -8.50 3.33 -8.67
C ILE A 142 -9.78 4.15 -8.67
N SER A 143 -10.67 3.85 -9.61
CA SER A 143 -12.02 4.41 -9.60
C SER A 143 -12.93 3.53 -8.76
N LEU A 144 -13.75 4.16 -7.92
CA LEU A 144 -14.80 3.50 -7.16
C LEU A 144 -16.16 3.93 -7.69
N ARG A 145 -17.10 2.99 -7.67
CA ARG A 145 -18.51 3.25 -7.98
C ARG A 145 -19.40 2.43 -7.08
N MET A 146 -20.56 2.97 -6.73
CA MET A 146 -21.62 2.14 -6.17
C MET A 146 -22.01 1.09 -7.22
N GLY A 147 -21.94 -0.17 -6.84
CA GLY A 147 -22.50 -1.27 -7.59
C GLY A 147 -24.03 -1.18 -7.57
N GLU A 148 -24.64 -1.63 -8.66
CA GLU A 148 -26.08 -1.88 -8.66
C GLU A 148 -26.37 -2.97 -7.62
N VAL A 149 -27.18 -2.63 -6.61
CA VAL A 149 -27.84 -3.64 -5.79
C VAL A 149 -28.76 -4.37 -6.76
N SER A 150 -28.42 -5.60 -7.15
CA SER A 150 -29.25 -6.40 -8.04
C SER A 150 -30.59 -6.70 -7.36
N HIS A 151 -31.54 -5.78 -7.48
CA HIS A 151 -32.94 -6.10 -7.49
C HIS A 151 -33.23 -6.58 -8.91
N SER A 152 -33.60 -7.86 -9.02
CA SER A 152 -34.07 -8.41 -10.28
C SER A 152 -35.17 -7.50 -10.86
N HIS A 153 -35.01 -7.17 -12.15
CA HIS A 153 -35.94 -6.53 -13.10
C HIS A 153 -36.01 -4.98 -13.20
N LEU A 154 -35.64 -4.52 -14.42
CA LEU A 154 -36.04 -3.29 -15.17
C LEU A 154 -35.38 -1.97 -14.67
N ASP A 155 -34.77 -1.08 -15.46
CA ASP A 155 -34.66 -0.81 -16.90
C ASP A 155 -33.34 -0.01 -17.13
N PRO A 156 -32.81 0.11 -18.36
CA PRO A 156 -31.56 0.81 -18.64
C PRO A 156 -31.82 2.30 -18.95
N GLU A 157 -31.06 3.18 -18.30
CA GLU A 157 -30.45 4.41 -18.86
C GLU A 157 -30.20 5.44 -17.75
N SER A 158 -28.94 5.89 -17.65
CA SER A 158 -28.58 7.31 -17.63
C SER A 158 -27.19 7.49 -17.03
N SER A 159 -26.20 7.39 -17.91
CA SER A 159 -24.86 7.95 -17.75
C SER A 159 -24.94 9.44 -17.39
N LYS A 160 -24.47 9.84 -16.22
CA LYS A 160 -23.99 11.21 -15.98
C LYS A 160 -22.72 11.20 -15.15
N ALA A 161 -21.66 11.69 -15.77
CA ALA A 161 -20.41 12.08 -15.14
C ALA A 161 -20.59 13.36 -14.31
N ALA A 162 -19.65 13.52 -13.38
CA ALA A 162 -19.46 14.61 -12.42
C ALA A 162 -20.48 14.68 -11.28
N THR A 163 -20.06 14.31 -10.07
CA THR A 163 -20.68 14.81 -8.84
C THR A 163 -19.62 14.91 -7.76
N LEU A 164 -19.37 16.14 -7.30
CA LEU A 164 -18.83 16.45 -5.98
C LEU A 164 -19.46 15.50 -4.96
N ALA A 165 -18.65 14.86 -4.11
CA ALA A 165 -19.12 13.91 -3.11
C ALA A 165 -20.34 14.49 -2.36
N SER A 166 -21.53 14.02 -2.72
CA SER A 166 -22.75 14.35 -2.00
C SER A 166 -22.77 13.51 -0.72
N PRO A 167 -23.37 14.00 0.38
CA PRO A 167 -23.54 13.18 1.59
C PRO A 167 -24.19 11.84 1.20
N GLY A 168 -23.47 10.73 1.40
CA GLY A 168 -23.93 9.39 1.04
C GLY A 168 -23.37 8.79 -0.26
N GLN A 169 -22.36 9.40 -0.90
CA GLN A 169 -21.61 8.79 -2.01
C GLN A 169 -20.15 8.53 -1.64
N PRO A 170 -19.57 7.37 -2.05
CA PRO A 170 -18.15 7.10 -1.85
C PRO A 170 -17.29 7.98 -2.76
N PRO A 171 -16.00 8.17 -2.44
CA PRO A 171 -15.08 8.91 -3.29
C PRO A 171 -14.90 8.22 -4.64
N TYR A 172 -14.97 8.97 -5.75
CA TYR A 172 -14.99 8.38 -7.11
C TYR A 172 -13.61 7.93 -7.61
N LEU A 173 -12.56 8.66 -7.26
CA LEU A 173 -11.19 8.37 -7.64
C LEU A 173 -10.33 8.41 -6.39
N VAL A 174 -9.62 7.32 -6.12
CA VAL A 174 -8.89 7.16 -4.87
C VAL A 174 -7.46 6.71 -5.09
N LEU A 175 -6.58 7.16 -4.19
CA LEU A 175 -5.23 6.64 -4.02
C LEU A 175 -5.24 5.61 -2.88
N PRO A 176 -5.04 4.30 -3.16
CA PRO A 176 -4.93 3.29 -2.12
C PRO A 176 -3.61 3.42 -1.34
N ILE A 177 -3.70 3.36 -0.02
CA ILE A 177 -2.54 3.42 0.88
C ILE A 177 -2.16 2.02 1.36
N GLY A 178 -3.13 1.26 1.87
CA GLY A 178 -2.87 -0.07 2.40
C GLY A 178 -4.00 -0.69 3.21
N GLN A 179 -3.75 -1.91 3.69
CA GLN A 179 -4.72 -2.70 4.46
C GLN A 179 -4.77 -2.22 5.91
N VAL A 180 -5.98 -2.00 6.43
CA VAL A 180 -6.19 -1.84 7.86
C VAL A 180 -5.96 -3.18 8.53
N GLN A 181 -5.14 -3.15 9.58
CA GLN A 181 -4.86 -4.27 10.44
C GLN A 181 -5.30 -3.98 11.87
N LYS A 182 -5.69 -5.04 12.55
CA LYS A 182 -6.13 -5.04 13.94
C LYS A 182 -5.16 -5.87 14.78
N LYS A 183 -4.88 -5.40 15.99
CA LYS A 183 -4.13 -6.16 17.00
C LYS A 183 -4.89 -6.18 18.33
N PRO A 184 -5.33 -7.35 18.82
CA PRO A 184 -5.88 -7.49 20.16
C PRO A 184 -4.83 -7.31 21.26
N LYS A 185 -5.21 -6.71 22.39
CA LYS A 185 -4.33 -6.57 23.57
C LYS A 185 -4.11 -7.92 24.25
N GLY A 186 -2.85 -8.25 24.50
CA GLY A 186 -2.44 -9.49 25.19
C GLY A 186 -1.70 -10.46 24.28
N GLU A 187 -1.72 -10.26 22.97
CA GLU A 187 -0.89 -11.01 22.03
C GLU A 187 0.56 -10.52 22.07
N THR A 188 1.43 -11.44 22.51
CA THR A 188 2.87 -11.25 22.57
C THR A 188 3.52 -11.68 21.26
N ASP A 189 3.29 -10.91 20.20
CA ASP A 189 4.26 -10.67 19.13
C ASP A 189 3.70 -9.60 18.19
N ASP A 190 4.49 -9.13 17.23
CA ASP A 190 4.12 -8.14 16.19
C ASP A 190 2.98 -8.61 15.23
N GLU A 191 2.14 -9.54 15.67
CA GLU A 191 1.03 -10.12 14.92
C GLU A 191 -0.12 -9.11 14.87
N PHE A 192 -0.37 -8.66 13.65
CA PHE A 192 -1.47 -7.80 13.26
C PHE A 192 -2.28 -8.61 12.27
N GLU A 193 -3.57 -8.76 12.52
CA GLU A 193 -4.50 -9.44 11.62
C GLU A 193 -5.01 -8.46 10.57
N ASN A 194 -5.03 -8.89 9.31
CA ASN A 194 -5.67 -8.11 8.25
C ASN A 194 -7.18 -8.04 8.51
N THR A 195 -7.74 -6.85 8.39
CA THR A 195 -9.18 -6.66 8.21
C THR A 195 -9.46 -6.53 6.72
N ASP A 196 -10.71 -6.58 6.28
CA ASP A 196 -11.05 -6.36 4.86
C ASP A 196 -11.13 -4.88 4.46
N TYR A 197 -10.81 -3.95 5.37
CA TYR A 197 -10.80 -2.53 5.05
C TYR A 197 -9.47 -2.07 4.48
N VAL A 198 -9.55 -1.33 3.38
CA VAL A 198 -8.43 -0.64 2.74
C VAL A 198 -8.52 0.85 3.03
N LEU A 199 -7.43 1.44 3.52
CA LEU A 199 -7.31 2.89 3.68
C LEU A 199 -7.01 3.52 2.31
N VAL A 200 -7.83 4.49 1.91
CA VAL A 200 -7.69 5.21 0.66
C VAL A 200 -7.83 6.72 0.88
N ILE A 201 -7.34 7.50 -0.09
CA ILE A 201 -7.45 8.95 -0.10
C ILE A 201 -8.27 9.36 -1.31
N ASP A 202 -9.26 10.22 -1.11
CA ASP A 202 -9.99 10.86 -2.21
C ASP A 202 -9.06 11.82 -2.96
N ALA A 203 -8.82 11.51 -4.24
CA ALA A 203 -7.89 12.26 -5.07
C ALA A 203 -8.51 13.53 -5.68
N ILE A 204 -9.85 13.64 -5.72
CA ILE A 204 -10.56 14.72 -6.43
C ILE A 204 -10.96 15.83 -5.47
N THR A 205 -11.48 15.47 -4.29
CA THR A 205 -11.94 16.47 -3.34
C THR A 205 -10.76 17.30 -2.83
N THR A 206 -10.86 18.63 -2.85
CA THR A 206 -9.75 19.56 -2.54
C THR A 206 -9.06 19.33 -1.20
N SER A 207 -9.79 18.86 -0.18
CA SER A 207 -9.21 18.58 1.13
C SER A 207 -8.58 17.19 1.23
N HIS A 208 -8.75 16.35 0.21
CA HIS A 208 -8.32 14.96 0.15
C HIS A 208 -8.74 14.17 1.41
N PRO A 209 -10.05 14.01 1.66
CA PRO A 209 -10.52 13.23 2.79
C PRO A 209 -10.02 11.78 2.73
N VAL A 210 -9.85 11.20 3.92
CA VAL A 210 -9.34 9.84 4.08
C VAL A 210 -10.50 8.91 4.39
N TRP A 211 -10.56 7.79 3.68
CA TRP A 211 -11.66 6.84 3.71
C TRP A 211 -11.17 5.43 3.98
N LEU A 212 -12.05 4.62 4.57
CA LEU A 212 -11.94 3.16 4.55
C LEU A 212 -12.92 2.62 3.54
N ILE A 213 -12.45 1.72 2.68
CA ILE A 213 -13.26 0.99 1.71
C ILE A 213 -13.19 -0.49 2.06
N TYR A 214 -14.33 -1.14 2.20
CA TYR A 214 -14.39 -2.58 2.42
C TYR A 214 -14.13 -3.30 1.10
N ASP A 215 -13.08 -4.11 1.04
CA ASP A 215 -12.76 -4.89 -0.15
C ASP A 215 -13.63 -6.15 -0.20
N ARG A 216 -14.75 -6.05 -0.92
CA ARG A 216 -15.65 -7.19 -1.14
C ARG A 216 -15.07 -8.26 -2.05
N ASN A 217 -13.94 -8.02 -2.70
CA ASN A 217 -13.28 -8.96 -3.61
C ASN A 217 -11.95 -9.47 -3.04
N ALA A 218 -11.74 -9.34 -1.74
CA ALA A 218 -10.53 -9.85 -1.10
C ALA A 218 -10.31 -11.33 -1.49
N GLU A 219 -9.09 -11.62 -1.91
CA GLU A 219 -8.68 -12.99 -2.20
C GLU A 219 -8.53 -13.75 -0.89
N ASP A 220 -8.92 -15.02 -0.88
CA ASP A 220 -8.63 -15.88 0.25
C ASP A 220 -7.17 -16.32 0.31
N ASP A 221 -6.82 -17.13 1.31
CA ASP A 221 -5.46 -17.65 1.50
C ASP A 221 -4.92 -18.43 0.28
N LEU A 222 -5.79 -18.85 -0.64
CA LEU A 222 -5.45 -19.58 -1.87
C LEU A 222 -5.44 -18.67 -3.11
N GLY A 223 -5.75 -17.38 -2.96
CA GLY A 223 -5.84 -16.44 -4.07
C GLY A 223 -7.19 -16.48 -4.80
N GLU A 224 -8.18 -17.19 -4.26
CA GLU A 224 -9.50 -17.29 -4.91
C GLU A 224 -10.37 -16.09 -4.54
N PRO A 225 -11.05 -15.44 -5.52
CA PRO A 225 -11.91 -14.30 -5.23
C PRO A 225 -13.08 -14.72 -4.33
N GLN A 226 -13.22 -14.08 -3.19
CA GLN A 226 -14.40 -14.24 -2.33
C GLN A 226 -15.26 -12.98 -2.41
N ASN A 227 -16.54 -13.15 -2.74
CA ASN A 227 -17.50 -12.05 -2.60
C ASN A 227 -18.01 -12.02 -1.17
N ILE A 228 -17.41 -11.15 -0.35
CA ILE A 228 -17.69 -11.09 1.07
C ILE A 228 -18.61 -9.91 1.39
N HIS A 229 -19.76 -10.21 2.01
CA HIS A 229 -20.67 -9.17 2.48
C HIS A 229 -20.22 -8.66 3.86
N PRO A 230 -20.05 -7.32 4.05
CA PRO A 230 -19.57 -6.76 5.31
C PRO A 230 -20.49 -7.08 6.50
N ASP A 231 -21.79 -7.26 6.26
CA ASP A 231 -22.79 -7.59 7.28
C ASP A 231 -22.72 -9.06 7.77
N GLU A 232 -22.04 -9.93 7.01
CA GLU A 232 -21.85 -11.35 7.35
C GLU A 232 -20.54 -11.60 8.12
N GLN A 233 -19.66 -10.59 8.16
CA GLN A 233 -18.36 -10.68 8.81
C GLN A 233 -18.37 -10.19 10.26
N PRO A 234 -17.41 -10.66 11.09
CA PRO A 234 -17.18 -10.09 12.40
C PRO A 234 -17.04 -8.56 12.35
N LEU A 235 -17.55 -7.89 13.38
CA LEU A 235 -17.42 -6.44 13.49
C LEU A 235 -15.95 -6.06 13.68
N VAL A 236 -15.41 -5.30 12.73
CA VAL A 236 -14.05 -4.75 12.85
C VAL A 236 -14.01 -3.68 13.94
N PHE A 237 -14.98 -2.76 13.91
CA PHE A 237 -15.18 -1.70 14.89
C PHE A 237 -16.46 -1.97 15.68
N LYS A 238 -16.33 -2.65 16.83
CA LYS A 238 -17.47 -3.17 17.62
C LYS A 238 -18.46 -2.09 18.03
N GLU A 239 -17.99 -0.87 18.26
CA GLU A 239 -18.74 0.28 18.75
C GLU A 239 -19.66 0.90 17.70
N LEU A 240 -19.39 0.65 16.42
CA LEU A 240 -20.27 1.07 15.33
C LEU A 240 -21.50 0.16 15.20
N GLY A 241 -21.44 -1.04 15.78
CA GLY A 241 -22.52 -2.05 15.73
C GLY A 241 -22.76 -2.67 14.36
N LYS A 242 -22.04 -2.24 13.32
CA LYS A 242 -22.08 -2.75 11.95
C LYS A 242 -20.79 -2.41 11.19
N ASN A 243 -20.53 -3.16 10.12
CA ASN A 243 -19.55 -2.81 9.10
C ASN A 243 -20.20 -1.92 8.02
N PHE A 244 -19.36 -1.30 7.19
CA PHE A 244 -19.76 -0.39 6.11
C PHE A 244 -18.95 -0.71 4.86
N ASP A 245 -19.46 -0.34 3.69
CA ASP A 245 -18.75 -0.48 2.43
C ASP A 245 -17.77 0.65 2.18
N ALA A 246 -18.16 1.88 2.54
CA ALA A 246 -17.27 3.02 2.58
C ALA A 246 -17.57 3.88 3.79
N VAL A 247 -16.52 4.44 4.38
CA VAL A 247 -16.69 5.33 5.52
C VAL A 247 -15.55 6.33 5.61
N GLN A 248 -15.86 7.58 5.91
CA GLN A 248 -14.86 8.62 6.05
C GLN A 248 -14.28 8.62 7.47
N VAL A 249 -12.95 8.52 7.57
CA VAL A 249 -12.24 8.53 8.85
C VAL A 249 -11.64 9.89 9.17
N PHE A 250 -11.18 10.63 8.16
CA PHE A 250 -10.67 12.00 8.34
C PHE A 250 -11.20 12.97 7.27
N PRO A 251 -11.46 14.23 7.65
CA PRO A 251 -11.90 15.28 6.72
C PRO A 251 -10.81 15.71 5.72
N SER A 252 -9.54 15.46 6.01
CA SER A 252 -8.41 15.75 5.13
C SER A 252 -7.14 14.99 5.52
N ILE A 253 -6.21 14.82 4.58
CA ILE A 253 -4.85 14.33 4.86
C ILE A 253 -4.15 15.24 5.88
N GLN A 254 -4.32 16.56 5.77
CA GLN A 254 -3.73 17.51 6.72
C GLN A 254 -4.22 17.24 8.15
N LYS A 255 -5.52 16.99 8.33
CA LYS A 255 -6.08 16.66 9.65
C LYS A 255 -5.58 15.31 10.15
N TRP A 256 -5.43 14.33 9.27
CA TRP A 256 -4.79 13.07 9.62
C TRP A 256 -3.35 13.27 10.11
N PHE A 257 -2.56 14.10 9.43
CA PHE A 257 -1.19 14.44 9.83
C PHE A 257 -1.13 15.20 11.16
N ASP A 258 -1.92 16.26 11.33
CA ASP A 258 -1.94 17.09 12.54
C ASP A 258 -2.22 16.26 13.80
N TYR A 259 -3.07 15.24 13.67
CA TYR A 259 -3.45 14.36 14.77
C TYR A 259 -2.67 13.05 14.82
N TYR A 260 -1.73 12.78 13.92
CA TYR A 260 -1.14 11.44 13.73
C TYR A 260 -0.60 10.78 15.01
N ASN A 261 0.09 11.54 15.87
CA ASN A 261 0.60 11.05 17.15
C ASN A 261 -0.39 11.20 18.32
N ASN A 262 -1.51 11.89 18.11
CA ASN A 262 -2.55 12.21 19.10
C ASN A 262 -3.95 11.83 18.58
N LEU A 263 -4.06 10.72 17.84
CA LEU A 263 -5.31 10.32 17.20
C LEU A 263 -6.38 10.03 18.26
N ASP A 264 -7.47 10.80 18.21
CA ASP A 264 -8.67 10.51 19.00
C ASP A 264 -9.56 9.54 18.23
N PHE A 265 -9.48 8.27 18.60
CA PHE A 265 -10.26 7.21 17.99
C PHE A 265 -11.78 7.44 18.16
N THR A 266 -12.21 8.12 19.23
CA THR A 266 -13.62 8.47 19.45
C THR A 266 -14.11 9.44 18.38
N GLN A 267 -13.27 10.41 18.01
CA GLN A 267 -13.58 11.35 16.93
C GLN A 267 -13.66 10.63 15.58
N MET A 268 -12.76 9.68 15.33
CA MET A 268 -12.81 8.83 14.14
C MET A 268 -14.11 8.04 14.08
N LEU A 269 -14.48 7.34 15.16
CA LEU A 269 -15.74 6.58 15.24
C LEU A 269 -16.97 7.47 15.01
N LYS A 270 -16.97 8.69 15.56
CA LYS A 270 -18.05 9.64 15.33
C LYS A 270 -18.18 10.02 13.85
N SER A 271 -17.06 10.34 13.19
CA SER A 271 -17.04 10.57 11.73
C SER A 271 -17.58 9.37 10.97
N MET A 272 -17.20 8.16 11.40
CA MET A 272 -17.64 6.94 10.75
C MET A 272 -19.15 6.70 10.88
N GLN A 273 -19.73 6.99 12.05
CA GLN A 273 -21.17 6.91 12.27
C GLN A 273 -21.96 7.89 11.39
N GLU A 274 -21.41 9.08 11.16
CA GLU A 274 -22.06 10.14 10.37
C GLU A 274 -21.94 9.92 8.85
N THR A 275 -20.91 9.20 8.39
CA THR A 275 -20.55 9.10 6.97
C THR A 275 -20.61 7.70 6.39
N GLY A 276 -20.92 6.68 7.20
CA GLY A 276 -20.90 5.29 6.78
C GLY A 276 -21.94 4.98 5.68
N ILE A 277 -21.45 4.39 4.59
CA ILE A 277 -22.21 4.00 3.41
C ILE A 277 -22.31 2.48 3.36
N THR A 278 -23.51 1.98 3.08
CA THR A 278 -23.78 0.55 2.86
C THR A 278 -24.27 0.35 1.44
N GLY A 279 -23.84 -0.74 0.81
CA GLY A 279 -24.10 -1.08 -0.58
C GLY A 279 -22.79 -1.37 -1.32
N PRO A 280 -22.78 -2.33 -2.24
CA PRO A 280 -21.56 -2.81 -2.86
C PRO A 280 -20.79 -1.66 -3.51
N ILE A 281 -19.48 -1.60 -3.25
CA ILE A 281 -18.57 -0.69 -3.94
C ILE A 281 -17.71 -1.51 -4.88
N LYS A 282 -17.73 -1.11 -6.14
CA LYS A 282 -16.96 -1.73 -7.21
C LYS A 282 -15.69 -0.95 -7.44
N ALA A 283 -14.55 -1.65 -7.40
CA ALA A 283 -13.25 -1.08 -7.69
C ALA A 283 -12.90 -1.34 -9.16
N LYS A 284 -12.47 -0.29 -9.87
CA LYS A 284 -12.09 -0.36 -11.28
C LYS A 284 -10.74 0.29 -11.50
N GLU A 285 -9.79 -0.46 -12.02
CA GLU A 285 -8.55 0.10 -12.56
C GLU A 285 -8.85 0.98 -13.78
N ILE A 286 -8.17 2.11 -13.89
CA ILE A 286 -8.36 3.12 -14.94
C ILE A 286 -7.08 3.38 -15.74
N ALA A 287 -7.23 3.91 -16.96
CA ALA A 287 -6.10 4.34 -17.77
C ALA A 287 -5.50 5.66 -17.25
N ILE A 288 -4.21 5.90 -17.52
CA ILE A 288 -3.57 7.18 -17.18
C ILE A 288 -4.28 8.38 -17.83
N SER A 289 -4.76 8.24 -19.06
CA SER A 289 -5.50 9.30 -19.77
C SER A 289 -6.84 9.63 -19.10
N GLU A 290 -7.53 8.63 -18.56
CA GLU A 290 -8.77 8.81 -17.81
C GLU A 290 -8.50 9.51 -16.47
N ALA A 291 -7.48 9.07 -15.73
CA ALA A 291 -7.05 9.71 -14.49
C ALA A 291 -6.71 11.19 -14.69
N LYS A 292 -5.94 11.52 -15.74
CA LYS A 292 -5.62 12.91 -16.11
C LYS A 292 -6.85 13.77 -16.31
N LYS A 293 -7.85 13.22 -16.99
CA LYS A 293 -9.07 13.96 -17.30
C LYS A 293 -9.87 14.26 -16.02
N LEU A 294 -9.98 13.28 -15.13
CA LEU A 294 -10.71 13.41 -13.87
C LEU A 294 -10.07 14.36 -12.86
N LEU A 295 -8.74 14.50 -12.88
CA LEU A 295 -8.01 15.40 -11.98
C LEU A 295 -7.96 16.85 -12.49
N LEU A 296 -8.23 17.08 -13.78
CA LEU A 296 -8.17 18.40 -14.40
C LEU A 296 -9.56 19.05 -14.59
N GLU A 297 -10.64 18.32 -14.29
CA GLU A 297 -12.04 18.78 -14.32
C GLU A 297 -12.47 19.37 -12.97
#